data_AF-A0A358SVN7-F1
#
_entry.id   AF-A0A358SVN7-F1
#
_cell.length_a   1.000
_cell.length_b   1.000
_cell.length_c   1.000
_cell.angle_alpha   90.00
_cell.angle_beta   90.00
_cell.angle_gamma   90.00
#
_symmetry.space_group_name_H-M   'P 1'
#
loop_
_entity.id
_entity.type
_entity.pdbx_description
1 polymer ?
#
loop_
_entity_poly.entity_id
_entity_poly.type
_entity_poly.pdbx_seq_one_letter_code
_entity_poly.pdbx_strand_id
1 'polypeptide(L)'
;MVVTRHGGRWTLEDRFASAWHYLPVEVPPGTCALRAELEYERSGAIMDLGCLGPDGFRGWSGGARRSFVIGEQTATPGYLPGEPEPGTWQVVIGLHRVPPGGADYRLTVEVSSTPGELSPE
;
A
#
# COMPACT_ATOMS: atom_id res chain seq x y z
N MET A 1 2.68 -8.65 15.62
CA MET A 1 2.89 -7.85 14.40
C MET A 1 3.59 -8.70 13.35
N VAL A 2 3.04 -8.74 12.14
CA VAL A 2 3.63 -9.39 10.95
C VAL A 2 4.07 -8.30 9.99
N VAL A 3 5.21 -8.47 9.33
CA VAL A 3 5.74 -7.47 8.39
C VAL A 3 6.03 -8.12 7.04
N THR A 4 5.42 -7.59 5.98
CA THR A 4 5.69 -7.93 4.59
C THR A 4 6.50 -6.81 3.95
N ARG A 5 7.50 -7.16 3.13
CA ARG A 5 8.32 -6.18 2.40
C ARG A 5 8.39 -6.54 0.93
N HIS A 6 8.14 -5.54 0.09
CA HIS A 6 8.41 -5.58 -1.34
C HIS A 6 9.45 -4.52 -1.69
N GLY A 7 10.23 -4.77 -2.72
CA GLY A 7 11.17 -3.80 -3.23
C GLY A 7 11.69 -4.19 -4.60
N GLY A 8 12.22 -3.22 -5.31
CA GLY A 8 12.72 -3.40 -6.65
C GLY A 8 12.86 -2.07 -7.36
N ARG A 9 12.88 -2.11 -8.68
CA ARG A 9 13.01 -0.94 -9.54
C ARG A 9 11.91 -0.95 -10.58
N TRP A 10 11.10 0.10 -10.59
CA TRP A 10 10.13 0.34 -11.65
C TRP A 10 10.81 0.97 -12.86
N THR A 11 10.42 0.53 -14.05
CA THR A 11 10.95 1.03 -15.33
C THR A 11 9.85 1.70 -16.17
N LEU A 12 10.24 2.33 -17.27
CA LEU A 12 9.29 2.82 -18.26
C LEU A 12 8.50 1.67 -18.91
N GLU A 13 9.12 0.50 -19.08
CA GLU A 13 8.45 -0.68 -19.60
C GLU A 13 7.32 -1.13 -18.67
N ASP A 14 7.58 -1.21 -17.36
CA ASP A 14 6.53 -1.53 -16.36
C ASP A 14 5.38 -0.54 -16.41
N ARG A 15 5.71 0.76 -16.55
CA ARG A 15 4.73 1.84 -16.67
C ARG A 15 3.89 1.73 -17.94
N PHE A 16 4.48 1.30 -19.05
CA PHE A 16 3.76 1.13 -20.32
C PHE A 16 2.93 -0.15 -20.34
N ALA A 17 3.41 -1.21 -19.70
CA ALA A 17 2.67 -2.46 -19.52
C ALA A 17 1.40 -2.22 -18.67
N SER A 18 1.51 -1.46 -17.58
CA SER A 18 0.37 -1.04 -16.77
C SER A 18 0.67 0.23 -15.96
N ALA A 19 -0.36 1.07 -15.78
CA ALA A 19 -0.29 2.19 -14.84
C ALA A 19 -0.41 1.73 -13.37
N TRP A 20 -0.90 0.52 -13.12
CA TRP A 20 -1.15 -0.04 -11.79
C TRP A 20 -0.52 -1.41 -11.65
N HIS A 21 0.24 -1.58 -10.57
CA HIS A 21 0.90 -2.84 -10.21
C HIS A 21 0.43 -3.29 -8.83
N TYR A 22 0.28 -4.59 -8.64
CA TYR A 22 -0.36 -5.18 -7.46
C TYR A 22 0.67 -5.98 -6.68
N LEU A 23 0.89 -5.63 -5.41
CA LEU A 23 1.86 -6.26 -4.53
C LEU A 23 1.11 -7.02 -3.42
N PRO A 24 1.23 -8.36 -3.37
CA PRO A 24 0.44 -9.17 -2.45
C PRO A 24 0.92 -9.02 -1.01
N VAL A 25 0.00 -8.96 -0.06
CA VAL A 25 0.27 -8.91 1.38
C VAL A 25 -0.63 -9.90 2.09
N GLU A 26 -0.05 -10.74 2.93
CA GLU A 26 -0.82 -11.67 3.75
C GLU A 26 -1.35 -10.96 5.00
N VAL A 27 -2.67 -11.03 5.18
CA VAL A 27 -3.38 -10.53 6.36
C VAL A 27 -3.92 -11.73 7.15
N PRO A 28 -3.30 -12.11 8.27
CA PRO A 28 -3.75 -13.25 9.06
C PRO A 28 -5.11 -13.01 9.73
N PRO A 29 -5.83 -14.09 10.11
CA PRO A 29 -7.01 -13.98 10.96
C PRO A 29 -6.74 -13.22 12.27
N GLY A 30 -7.71 -12.43 12.71
CA GLY A 30 -7.60 -11.62 13.94
C GLY A 30 -6.76 -10.35 13.78
N THR A 31 -6.53 -9.90 12.54
CA THR A 31 -5.90 -8.60 12.28
C THR A 31 -6.84 -7.47 12.68
N CYS A 32 -6.34 -6.53 13.48
CA CYS A 32 -7.07 -5.31 13.87
C CYS A 32 -6.75 -4.13 12.97
N ALA A 33 -5.52 -4.06 12.42
CA ALA A 33 -5.10 -2.99 11.53
C ALA A 33 -3.93 -3.39 10.62
N LEU A 34 -3.83 -2.69 9.49
CA LEU A 34 -2.73 -2.74 8.54
C LEU A 34 -2.20 -1.32 8.27
N ARG A 35 -0.88 -1.16 8.25
CA ARG A 35 -0.17 0.05 7.81
C ARG A 35 0.69 -0.30 6.61
N ALA A 36 0.57 0.44 5.52
CA ALA A 36 1.46 0.32 4.38
C ALA A 36 2.26 1.62 4.22
N GLU A 37 3.55 1.51 3.94
CA GLU A 37 4.45 2.64 3.76
C GLU A 37 5.36 2.43 2.53
N LEU A 38 5.36 3.41 1.64
CA LEU A 38 6.08 3.41 0.37
C LEU A 38 7.20 4.45 0.40
N GLU A 39 8.42 3.96 0.28
CA GLU A 39 9.64 4.73 0.13
C GLU A 39 10.13 4.65 -1.32
N TYR A 40 10.44 5.80 -1.91
CA TYR A 40 11.11 5.92 -3.20
C TYR A 40 11.70 7.33 -3.35
N GLU A 41 12.65 7.47 -4.26
CA GLU A 41 13.24 8.77 -4.60
C GLU A 41 12.27 9.59 -5.45
N ARG A 42 11.86 10.76 -4.93
CA ARG A 42 10.82 11.61 -5.55
C ARG A 42 11.37 12.62 -6.55
N SER A 43 12.69 12.69 -6.72
CA SER A 43 13.32 13.46 -7.78
C SER A 43 13.11 12.82 -9.16
N GLY A 44 11.89 12.96 -9.70
CA GLY A 44 11.55 12.57 -11.07
C GLY A 44 10.64 11.36 -11.20
N ALA A 45 10.36 10.65 -10.11
CA ALA A 45 9.32 9.63 -10.04
C ALA A 45 8.09 10.16 -9.27
N ILE A 46 6.90 9.74 -9.71
CA ILE A 46 5.63 10.00 -9.02
C ILE A 46 4.90 8.67 -8.95
N MET A 47 4.72 8.18 -7.73
CA MET A 47 3.99 6.95 -7.42
C MET A 47 2.91 7.24 -6.40
N ASP A 48 1.81 6.50 -6.51
CA ASP A 48 0.66 6.56 -5.61
C ASP A 48 0.36 5.19 -4.98
N LEU A 49 -0.40 5.21 -3.90
CA LEU A 49 -0.83 4.03 -3.15
C LEU A 49 -2.34 3.82 -3.27
N GLY A 50 -2.72 2.57 -3.47
CA GLY A 50 -4.07 2.08 -3.29
C GLY A 50 -4.09 0.74 -2.59
N CYS A 51 -5.29 0.26 -2.26
CA CYS A 51 -5.44 -0.99 -1.54
C CYS A 51 -6.72 -1.74 -1.94
N LEU A 52 -6.58 -3.05 -2.14
CA LEU A 52 -7.67 -3.99 -2.36
C LEU A 52 -7.58 -5.11 -1.30
N GLY A 53 -8.67 -5.34 -0.58
CA GLY A 53 -8.85 -6.53 0.24
C GLY A 53 -9.55 -7.65 -0.53
N PRO A 54 -9.77 -8.82 0.10
CA PRO A 54 -10.53 -9.94 -0.45
C PRO A 54 -11.92 -9.54 -0.98
N ASP A 55 -12.59 -8.61 -0.28
CA ASP A 55 -13.94 -8.14 -0.63
C ASP A 55 -13.93 -6.94 -1.60
N GLY A 56 -12.75 -6.50 -2.05
CA GLY A 56 -12.59 -5.48 -3.08
C GLY A 56 -11.90 -4.20 -2.57
N PHE A 57 -12.34 -3.06 -3.11
CA PHE A 57 -11.65 -1.78 -2.93
C PHE A 57 -11.66 -1.28 -1.49
N ARG A 58 -10.47 -0.94 -0.96
CA ARG A 58 -10.30 -0.43 0.40
C ARG A 58 -9.81 1.01 0.45
N GLY A 59 -9.35 1.58 -0.66
CA GLY A 59 -9.00 3.00 -0.71
C GLY A 59 -7.85 3.37 -1.63
N TRP A 60 -7.60 4.67 -1.70
CA TRP A 60 -6.58 5.28 -2.55
C TRP A 60 -6.05 6.58 -1.94
N SER A 61 -4.73 6.79 -1.99
CA SER A 61 -4.03 7.92 -1.36
C SER A 61 -4.06 9.24 -2.17
N GLY A 62 -4.32 9.17 -3.48
CA GLY A 62 -4.46 10.35 -4.35
C GLY A 62 -3.16 11.13 -4.57
N GLY A 63 -2.00 10.47 -4.42
CA GLY A 63 -0.67 10.96 -4.77
C GLY A 63 0.02 11.75 -3.66
N ALA A 64 -0.71 12.11 -2.61
CA ALA A 64 -0.23 13.01 -1.57
C ALA A 64 0.55 12.30 -0.45
N ARG A 65 0.30 10.99 -0.23
CA ARG A 65 0.76 10.29 0.98
C ARG A 65 1.86 9.27 0.71
N ARG A 66 2.68 9.03 1.73
CA ARG A 66 3.72 7.99 1.76
C ARG A 66 3.23 6.71 2.42
N SER A 67 2.21 6.83 3.27
CA SER A 67 1.67 5.72 4.02
C SER A 67 0.15 5.85 4.16
N PHE A 68 -0.48 4.74 4.51
CA PHE A 68 -1.86 4.69 4.94
C PHE A 68 -2.04 3.63 6.03
N VAL A 69 -3.08 3.78 6.83
CA VAL A 69 -3.55 2.82 7.82
C VAL A 69 -5.01 2.49 7.55
N ILE A 70 -5.35 1.21 7.64
CA ILE A 70 -6.71 0.70 7.62
C ILE A 70 -6.91 -0.13 8.88
N GLY A 71 -7.83 0.31 9.74
CA GLY A 71 -8.26 -0.43 10.91
C GLY A 71 -9.78 -0.59 10.93
N GLU A 72 -10.26 -1.28 11.95
CA GLU A 72 -11.67 -1.60 12.13
C GLU A 72 -12.56 -0.35 12.18
N GLN A 73 -12.19 0.63 13.00
CA GLN A 73 -13.02 1.81 13.29
C GLN A 73 -12.53 3.08 12.57
N THR A 74 -11.25 3.12 12.20
CA THR A 74 -10.63 4.30 11.59
C THR A 74 -9.70 3.89 10.45
N ALA A 75 -9.57 4.78 9.48
CA ALA A 75 -8.65 4.62 8.37
C ALA A 75 -8.10 5.99 7.96
N THR A 76 -6.95 6.01 7.29
CA THR A 76 -6.41 7.22 6.68
C THR A 76 -7.42 7.81 5.68
N PRO A 77 -7.65 9.14 5.66
CA PRO A 77 -8.57 9.75 4.69
C PRO A 77 -8.25 9.34 3.25
N GLY A 78 -9.26 8.85 2.53
CA GLY A 78 -9.11 8.19 1.22
C GLY A 78 -9.24 6.66 1.27
N TYR A 79 -9.26 6.08 2.48
CA TYR A 79 -9.47 4.65 2.73
C TYR A 79 -10.74 4.40 3.54
N LEU A 80 -11.28 3.19 3.38
CA LEU A 80 -12.48 2.73 4.06
C LEU A 80 -12.09 2.00 5.35
N PRO A 81 -12.59 2.43 6.52
CA PRO A 81 -12.47 1.65 7.74
C PRO A 81 -13.33 0.39 7.64
N GLY A 82 -13.02 -0.58 8.50
CA GLY A 82 -13.73 -1.85 8.60
C GLY A 82 -12.76 -2.97 8.99
N GLU A 83 -13.26 -3.99 9.70
CA GLU A 83 -12.45 -5.13 10.14
C GLU A 83 -11.62 -5.68 8.97
N PRO A 84 -10.28 -5.74 9.08
CA PRO A 84 -9.46 -6.29 8.03
C PRO A 84 -9.78 -7.77 7.77
N GLU A 85 -10.25 -8.07 6.58
CA GLU A 85 -10.63 -9.40 6.15
C GLU A 85 -9.38 -10.31 6.07
N PRO A 86 -9.40 -11.53 6.62
CA PRO A 86 -8.26 -12.44 6.49
C PRO A 86 -8.04 -12.87 5.04
N GLY A 87 -6.78 -12.96 4.61
CA GLY A 87 -6.40 -13.44 3.29
C GLY A 87 -5.35 -12.56 2.60
N THR A 88 -5.18 -12.74 1.30
CA THR A 88 -4.23 -11.97 0.50
C THR A 88 -4.85 -10.65 0.06
N TRP A 89 -4.31 -9.56 0.57
CA TRP A 89 -4.59 -8.20 0.11
C TRP A 89 -3.63 -7.80 -1.00
N GLN A 90 -3.99 -6.78 -1.77
CA GLN A 90 -3.13 -6.18 -2.79
C GLN A 90 -2.90 -4.70 -2.47
N VAL A 91 -1.65 -4.34 -2.18
CA VAL A 91 -1.25 -2.93 -2.23
C VAL A 91 -1.00 -2.56 -3.68
N VAL A 92 -1.72 -1.55 -4.16
CA VAL A 92 -1.63 -1.07 -5.53
C VAL A 92 -0.61 0.05 -5.60
N ILE A 93 0.40 -0.10 -6.45
CA ILE A 93 1.35 0.95 -6.79
C ILE A 93 0.92 1.58 -8.11
N GLY A 94 0.46 2.84 -8.05
CA GLY A 94 0.15 3.63 -9.23
C GLY A 94 1.40 4.31 -9.76
N LEU A 95 1.92 3.87 -10.91
CA LEU A 95 3.06 4.51 -11.56
C LEU A 95 2.59 5.72 -12.35
N HIS A 96 2.61 6.92 -11.79
CA HIS A 96 2.19 8.13 -12.52
C HIS A 96 3.32 8.66 -13.40
N ARG A 97 4.54 8.66 -12.89
CA ARG A 97 5.75 9.05 -13.61
C ARG A 97 6.91 8.16 -13.18
N VAL A 98 7.63 7.62 -14.16
CA VAL A 98 8.89 6.90 -13.95
C VAL A 98 9.95 7.57 -14.84
N PRO A 99 11.13 7.95 -14.32
CA PRO A 99 12.18 8.55 -15.13
C PRO A 99 12.82 7.49 -16.06
N PRO A 100 13.56 7.89 -17.12
CA PRO A 100 14.21 6.94 -18.03
C PRO A 100 15.20 5.98 -17.33
N GLY A 101 15.81 6.44 -16.24
CA GLY A 101 16.66 5.61 -15.38
C GLY A 101 15.88 4.69 -14.43
N GLY A 102 14.55 4.61 -14.49
CA GLY A 102 13.75 3.84 -13.54
C GLY A 102 13.76 4.44 -12.12
N ALA A 103 12.97 3.86 -11.24
CA ALA A 103 12.79 4.32 -9.87
C ALA A 103 12.80 3.15 -8.89
N ASP A 104 13.78 3.14 -8.00
CA ASP A 104 13.83 2.17 -6.91
C ASP A 104 12.74 2.46 -5.89
N TYR A 105 12.13 1.40 -5.35
CA TYR A 105 11.09 1.51 -4.34
C TYR A 105 11.24 0.46 -3.26
N ARG A 106 10.68 0.76 -2.10
CA ARG A 106 10.47 -0.17 -0.98
C ARG A 106 9.07 0.05 -0.43
N LEU A 107 8.29 -1.01 -0.38
CA LEU A 107 7.01 -1.06 0.31
C LEU A 107 7.18 -1.91 1.57
N THR A 108 6.85 -1.34 2.72
CA THR A 108 6.74 -2.07 3.99
C THR A 108 5.29 -2.08 4.41
N VAL A 109 4.78 -3.27 4.76
CA VAL A 109 3.41 -3.42 5.25
C VAL A 109 3.42 -4.15 6.57
N GLU A 110 2.88 -3.49 7.58
CA GLU A 110 2.79 -3.98 8.95
C GLU A 110 1.34 -4.35 9.24
N VAL A 111 1.15 -5.54 9.82
CA VAL A 111 -0.15 -6.07 10.18
C VAL A 111 -0.15 -6.36 11.67
N SER A 112 -1.11 -5.79 12.38
CA SER A 112 -1.25 -5.90 13.82
C SER A 112 -2.55 -6.59 14.21
N SER A 113 -2.47 -7.53 15.16
CA SER A 113 -3.59 -8.15 15.86
C SER A 113 -3.90 -7.45 17.20
N THR A 114 -3.28 -6.30 17.45
CA THR A 114 -3.43 -5.52 18.68
C THR A 114 -4.25 -4.26 18.36
N PRO A 115 -5.45 -4.09 18.94
CA PRO A 115 -6.24 -2.89 18.74
C PRO A 115 -5.46 -1.62 19.13
N GLY A 116 -5.46 -0.62 18.24
CA GLY A 116 -4.84 0.68 18.50
C GLY A 116 -3.31 0.73 18.37
N GLU A 117 -2.63 -0.37 18.06
CA GLU A 117 -1.17 -0.37 17.83
C GLU A 117 -0.78 0.41 16.56
N LEU A 118 -1.65 0.37 15.54
CA LEU A 118 -1.51 1.15 14.32
C LEU A 118 -2.67 2.14 14.24
N SER A 119 -2.33 3.43 14.11
CA SER A 119 -3.30 4.51 13.97
C SER A 119 -2.97 5.35 12.73
N PRO A 120 -3.99 5.85 12.00
CA PRO A 120 -3.78 6.89 11.01
C PRO A 120 -3.08 8.11 11.64
N GLU A 121 -2.23 8.77 10.86
CA GLU A 121 -1.67 10.09 11.18
C GLU A 121 -2.71 11.22 11.02
#